data_AF-A0A946SLR5-F1
#
_entry.id   AF-A0A946SLR5-F1
#
_cell.length_a   1.000
_cell.length_b   1.000
_cell.length_c   1.000
_cell.angle_alpha   90.00
_cell.angle_beta   90.00
_cell.angle_gamma   90.00
#
_symmetry.space_group_name_H-M   'P 1'
#
loop_
_entity.id
_entity.type
_entity.pdbx_description
1 polymer ?
#
loop_
_entity_poly.entity_id
_entity_poly.type
_entity_poly.pdbx_seq_one_letter_code
_entity_poly.pdbx_strand_id
1 'polypeptide(L)'
;MAKFSAPDVVVSGAGVARQVGEQAARLGATRALIVTDPGIAALGISQDVARDLAAAGLECSTFADVTPDPTLANVRDGLDLHRRDGCDVIVAVGGGSSIDCGKGIAVSLTNDGRLPDYMGVDKVPNAGAPLIAIPTTGGTGSEVTKVSVITDTDANVKVMMSSPNLLARVALIDPLLSVTTPAKLTAAVGVDALTHAIEAYISKRANPITDGLALHAIRMISASLRQAWADGSNLWARTEMMLGASIAGMAFSNSSVALVHGMSRPIGAYFHVHHGLSNSVLLLEAMRYSAPGAPERFADIACAMGEEVDGRSPMSGADRAMDAVARLLADVEMPRLGEIGIDRDAFDAALPQMAEDALASGSPANNPRQATADDIVRLYRACW
;
A
#
# COMPACT_ATOMS: atom_id res chain seq x y z
N MET A 1 -10.45 7.37 -21.64
CA MET A 1 -11.47 7.49 -20.57
C MET A 1 -10.74 7.33 -19.25
N ALA A 2 -10.84 8.30 -18.34
CA ALA A 2 -10.28 8.20 -16.98
C ALA A 2 -11.40 7.82 -16.02
N LYS A 3 -11.28 6.68 -15.34
CA LYS A 3 -12.21 6.22 -14.30
C LYS A 3 -11.53 6.39 -12.95
N PHE A 4 -12.18 7.09 -12.03
CA PHE A 4 -11.74 7.23 -10.65
C PHE A 4 -12.64 6.40 -9.75
N SER A 5 -12.06 5.63 -8.84
CA SER A 5 -12.78 4.81 -7.86
C SER A 5 -12.08 4.90 -6.51
N ALA A 6 -12.85 5.13 -5.48
CA ALA A 6 -12.44 5.28 -4.08
C ALA A 6 -13.57 4.74 -3.19
N PRO A 7 -13.34 4.51 -1.88
CA PRO A 7 -14.40 4.14 -0.95
C PRO A 7 -15.58 5.11 -0.97
N ASP A 8 -16.76 4.61 -0.64
CA ASP A 8 -17.98 5.43 -0.60
C ASP A 8 -17.87 6.51 0.50
N VAL A 9 -17.22 6.16 1.62
CA VAL A 9 -16.97 7.07 2.75
C VAL A 9 -15.52 6.93 3.24
N VAL A 10 -14.86 8.06 3.46
CA VAL A 10 -13.58 8.15 4.15
C VAL A 10 -13.74 9.10 5.33
N VAL A 11 -13.50 8.62 6.54
CA VAL A 11 -13.52 9.43 7.78
C VAL A 11 -12.11 9.45 8.33
N SER A 12 -11.61 10.63 8.68
CA SER A 12 -10.26 10.79 9.21
C SER A 12 -10.23 11.73 10.40
N GLY A 13 -9.30 11.47 11.32
CA GLY A 13 -9.11 12.27 12.53
C GLY A 13 -8.87 11.40 13.77
N ALA A 14 -8.33 12.01 14.82
CA ALA A 14 -8.05 11.30 16.06
C ALA A 14 -9.34 10.75 16.69
N GLY A 15 -9.37 9.45 16.98
CA GLY A 15 -10.50 8.77 17.62
C GLY A 15 -11.61 8.32 16.66
N VAL A 16 -11.48 8.51 15.34
CA VAL A 16 -12.52 8.11 14.38
C VAL A 16 -12.73 6.61 14.29
N ALA A 17 -11.75 5.78 14.68
CA ALA A 17 -11.92 4.33 14.72
C ALA A 17 -13.07 3.92 15.66
N ARG A 18 -13.36 4.72 16.69
CA ARG A 18 -14.47 4.48 17.63
C ARG A 18 -15.85 4.61 17.00
N GLN A 19 -15.94 5.19 15.80
CA GLN A 19 -17.19 5.29 15.04
C GLN A 19 -17.52 3.98 14.29
N VAL A 20 -16.67 2.94 14.38
CA VAL A 20 -16.86 1.67 13.66
C VAL A 20 -18.24 1.06 13.88
N GLY A 21 -18.77 1.09 15.11
CA GLY A 21 -20.11 0.59 15.43
C GLY A 21 -21.22 1.38 14.72
N GLU A 22 -21.12 2.71 14.71
CA GLU A 22 -22.07 3.57 13.99
C GLU A 22 -22.01 3.33 12.48
N GLN A 23 -20.81 3.22 11.90
CA GLN A 23 -20.64 2.98 10.48
C GLN A 23 -21.17 1.60 10.07
N ALA A 24 -20.92 0.57 10.89
CA ALA A 24 -21.46 -0.77 10.66
C ALA A 24 -23.00 -0.78 10.73
N ALA A 25 -23.59 -0.12 11.72
CA ALA A 25 -25.04 0.02 11.84
C ALA A 25 -25.67 0.76 10.64
N ARG A 26 -25.00 1.80 10.11
CA ARG A 26 -25.43 2.51 8.89
C ARG A 26 -25.40 1.63 7.64
N LEU A 27 -24.56 0.61 7.62
CA LEU A 27 -24.55 -0.42 6.56
C LEU A 27 -25.64 -1.50 6.78
N GLY A 28 -26.45 -1.39 7.84
CA GLY A 28 -27.47 -2.36 8.20
C GLY A 28 -26.93 -3.63 8.85
N ALA A 29 -25.67 -3.61 9.29
CA ALA A 29 -25.00 -4.77 9.87
C ALA A 29 -25.45 -5.04 11.31
N THR A 30 -25.49 -6.31 11.66
CA THR A 30 -25.84 -6.80 13.00
C THR A 30 -24.74 -7.65 13.62
N ARG A 31 -23.86 -8.25 12.81
CA ARG A 31 -22.81 -9.16 13.26
C ARG A 31 -21.52 -8.96 12.47
N ALA A 32 -20.46 -8.50 13.13
CA ALA A 32 -19.19 -8.18 12.48
C ALA A 32 -18.16 -9.30 12.60
N LEU A 33 -17.41 -9.57 11.51
CA LEU A 33 -16.14 -10.27 11.59
C LEU A 33 -15.00 -9.25 11.63
N ILE A 34 -14.27 -9.21 12.75
CA ILE A 34 -13.02 -8.45 12.86
C ILE A 34 -11.89 -9.30 12.26
N VAL A 35 -11.16 -8.74 11.29
CA VAL A 35 -10.00 -9.37 10.62
C VAL A 35 -8.74 -8.59 10.99
N THR A 36 -7.79 -9.24 11.66
CA THR A 36 -6.58 -8.59 12.17
C THR A 36 -5.40 -9.55 12.27
N ASP A 37 -4.23 -9.01 12.58
CA ASP A 37 -3.00 -9.78 12.81
C ASP A 37 -2.72 -9.93 14.32
N PRO A 38 -1.88 -10.91 14.71
CA PRO A 38 -1.59 -11.17 16.12
C PRO A 38 -0.95 -9.98 16.85
N GLY A 39 -0.20 -9.13 16.14
CA GLY A 39 0.45 -7.96 16.71
C GLY A 39 -0.55 -6.89 17.13
N ILE A 40 -1.51 -6.58 16.25
CA ILE A 40 -2.60 -5.64 16.53
C ILE A 40 -3.56 -6.20 17.60
N ALA A 41 -3.81 -7.51 17.59
CA ALA A 41 -4.59 -8.18 18.64
C ALA A 41 -3.89 -8.13 20.01
N ALA A 42 -2.56 -8.32 20.06
CA ALA A 42 -1.77 -8.22 21.29
C ALA A 42 -1.73 -6.81 21.87
N LEU A 43 -1.88 -5.78 21.02
CA LEU A 43 -1.98 -4.38 21.43
C LEU A 43 -3.37 -4.00 21.99
N GLY A 44 -4.35 -4.90 21.96
CA GLY A 44 -5.70 -4.64 22.46
C GLY A 44 -6.61 -3.90 21.47
N ILE A 45 -6.11 -3.52 20.29
CA ILE A 45 -6.83 -2.67 19.33
C ILE A 45 -8.07 -3.39 18.79
N SER A 46 -7.96 -4.69 18.47
CA SER A 46 -9.13 -5.47 18.01
C SER A 46 -10.22 -5.60 19.07
N GLN A 47 -9.85 -5.63 20.35
CA GLN A 47 -10.76 -5.69 21.48
C GLN A 47 -11.44 -4.35 21.70
N ASP A 48 -10.75 -3.24 21.46
CA ASP A 48 -11.33 -1.90 21.48
C ASP A 48 -12.39 -1.76 20.39
N VAL A 49 -12.07 -2.18 19.16
CA VAL A 49 -13.03 -2.25 18.03
C VAL A 49 -14.23 -3.13 18.38
N ALA A 50 -14.01 -4.31 18.97
CA ALA A 50 -15.09 -5.20 19.42
C ALA A 50 -16.01 -4.52 20.45
N ARG A 51 -15.44 -3.76 21.41
CA ARG A 51 -16.23 -3.01 22.39
C ARG A 51 -17.05 -1.89 21.75
N ASP A 52 -16.48 -1.16 20.78
CA ASP A 52 -17.19 -0.09 20.08
C ASP A 52 -18.32 -0.65 19.18
N LEU A 53 -18.13 -1.83 18.57
CA LEU A 53 -19.18 -2.56 17.86
C LEU A 53 -20.30 -3.01 18.80
N ALA A 54 -19.96 -3.61 19.94
CA ALA A 54 -20.92 -4.05 20.95
C ALA A 54 -21.72 -2.89 21.54
N ALA A 55 -21.09 -1.72 21.74
CA ALA A 55 -21.76 -0.51 22.20
C ALA A 55 -22.81 0.01 21.21
N ALA A 56 -22.66 -0.29 19.91
CA ALA A 56 -23.64 0.00 18.88
C ALA A 56 -24.68 -1.13 18.68
N GLY A 57 -24.61 -2.20 19.48
CA GLY A 57 -25.56 -3.32 19.44
C GLY A 57 -25.21 -4.43 18.46
N LEU A 58 -23.97 -4.47 17.94
CA LEU A 58 -23.51 -5.54 17.05
C LEU A 58 -22.83 -6.65 17.84
N GLU A 59 -23.12 -7.91 17.48
CA GLU A 59 -22.27 -9.03 17.89
C GLU A 59 -20.98 -9.03 17.05
N CYS A 60 -19.90 -9.60 17.58
CA CYS A 60 -18.67 -9.72 16.79
C CYS A 60 -17.89 -11.01 17.06
N SER A 61 -17.24 -11.49 16.01
CA SER A 61 -16.22 -12.55 16.03
C SER A 61 -14.89 -11.96 15.60
N THR A 62 -13.77 -12.49 16.10
CA THR A 62 -12.44 -12.01 15.73
C THR A 62 -11.60 -13.12 15.11
N PHE A 63 -11.12 -12.88 13.90
CA PHE A 63 -10.04 -13.63 13.25
C PHE A 63 -8.73 -12.84 13.39
N ALA A 64 -7.81 -13.33 14.22
CA ALA A 64 -6.58 -12.62 14.59
C ALA A 64 -5.30 -13.29 14.05
N ASP A 65 -5.43 -14.25 13.14
CA ASP A 65 -4.31 -15.07 12.65
C ASP A 65 -3.81 -14.62 11.27
N VAL A 66 -4.07 -13.38 10.85
CA VAL A 66 -3.55 -12.85 9.59
C VAL A 66 -2.02 -12.74 9.67
N THR A 67 -1.33 -13.37 8.71
CA THR A 67 0.12 -13.28 8.60
C THR A 67 0.53 -12.10 7.71
N PRO A 68 1.78 -11.59 7.84
CA PRO A 68 2.39 -10.78 6.78
C PRO A 68 2.28 -11.51 5.43
N ASP A 69 2.07 -10.77 4.35
CA ASP A 69 1.76 -11.33 3.01
C ASP A 69 0.63 -12.38 3.06
N PRO A 70 -0.62 -11.95 3.33
CA PRO A 70 -1.72 -12.84 3.72
C PRO A 70 -1.96 -13.93 2.67
N THR A 71 -2.28 -15.14 3.12
CA THR A 71 -2.39 -16.32 2.26
C THR A 71 -3.84 -16.66 1.91
N LEU A 72 -4.04 -17.51 0.89
CA LEU A 72 -5.35 -18.12 0.61
C LEU A 72 -5.91 -18.89 1.81
N ALA A 73 -5.05 -19.46 2.66
CA ALA A 73 -5.46 -20.11 3.90
C ALA A 73 -6.03 -19.10 4.90
N ASN A 74 -5.38 -17.95 5.10
CA ASN A 74 -5.92 -16.90 5.97
C ASN A 74 -7.32 -16.45 5.50
N VAL A 75 -7.52 -16.27 4.19
CA VAL A 75 -8.82 -15.92 3.63
C VAL A 75 -9.85 -17.01 3.89
N ARG A 76 -9.52 -18.29 3.64
CA ARG A 76 -10.43 -19.42 3.88
C ARG A 76 -10.82 -19.51 5.35
N ASP A 77 -9.87 -19.43 6.26
CA ASP A 77 -10.12 -19.61 7.68
C ASP A 77 -10.97 -18.45 8.25
N GLY A 78 -10.71 -17.22 7.80
CA GLY A 78 -11.57 -16.06 8.10
C GLY A 78 -12.97 -16.16 7.47
N LEU A 79 -13.08 -16.69 6.25
CA LEU A 79 -14.36 -16.94 5.58
C LEU A 79 -15.20 -18.00 6.31
N ASP A 80 -14.57 -19.07 6.76
CA ASP A 80 -15.22 -20.13 7.54
C ASP A 80 -15.72 -19.58 8.87
N LEU A 81 -14.93 -18.73 9.53
CA LEU A 81 -15.35 -18.03 10.74
C LEU A 81 -16.55 -17.10 10.49
N HIS A 82 -16.50 -16.30 9.41
CA HIS A 82 -17.58 -15.41 9.00
C HIS A 82 -18.90 -16.18 8.82
N ARG A 83 -18.86 -17.30 8.09
CA ARG A 83 -20.04 -18.12 7.78
C ARG A 83 -20.56 -18.84 9.01
N ARG A 84 -19.68 -19.42 9.81
CA ARG A 84 -20.04 -20.15 11.04
C ARG A 84 -20.76 -19.25 12.02
N ASP A 85 -20.24 -18.04 12.22
CA ASP A 85 -20.78 -17.09 13.18
C ASP A 85 -21.81 -16.14 12.55
N GLY A 86 -22.23 -16.38 11.30
CA GLY A 86 -23.30 -15.63 10.64
C GLY A 86 -23.06 -14.12 10.58
N CYS A 87 -21.80 -13.69 10.40
CA CYS A 87 -21.45 -12.29 10.23
C CYS A 87 -22.08 -11.72 8.95
N ASP A 88 -22.31 -10.40 8.91
CA ASP A 88 -22.88 -9.66 7.78
C ASP A 88 -22.05 -8.43 7.37
N VAL A 89 -20.98 -8.12 8.12
CA VAL A 89 -19.97 -7.10 7.77
C VAL A 89 -18.57 -7.56 8.16
N ILE A 90 -17.58 -7.14 7.39
CA ILE A 90 -16.16 -7.34 7.72
C ILE A 90 -15.58 -6.02 8.23
N VAL A 91 -14.84 -6.08 9.33
CA VAL A 91 -14.07 -4.97 9.88
C VAL A 91 -12.60 -5.37 9.86
N ALA A 92 -11.85 -4.90 8.86
CA ALA A 92 -10.43 -5.18 8.77
C ALA A 92 -9.63 -4.09 9.48
N VAL A 93 -8.88 -4.47 10.52
CA VAL A 93 -8.06 -3.56 11.33
C VAL A 93 -6.61 -4.02 11.36
N GLY A 94 -5.71 -3.15 10.93
CA GLY A 94 -4.28 -3.44 10.89
C GLY A 94 -3.55 -2.77 9.72
N GLY A 95 -2.40 -3.34 9.35
CA GLY A 95 -1.68 -2.93 8.14
C GLY A 95 -2.34 -3.45 6.85
N GLY A 96 -1.63 -3.28 5.73
CA GLY A 96 -2.10 -3.74 4.41
C GLY A 96 -2.48 -5.22 4.36
N SER A 97 -1.77 -6.10 5.09
CA SER A 97 -2.06 -7.53 5.13
C SER A 97 -3.45 -7.87 5.69
N SER A 98 -3.82 -7.27 6.82
CA SER A 98 -5.14 -7.45 7.44
C SER A 98 -6.26 -6.93 6.55
N ILE A 99 -6.05 -5.78 5.91
CA ILE A 99 -7.01 -5.16 4.98
C ILE A 99 -7.16 -5.99 3.70
N ASP A 100 -6.06 -6.45 3.10
CA ASP A 100 -6.08 -7.28 1.90
C ASP A 100 -6.75 -8.63 2.18
N CYS A 101 -6.49 -9.25 3.33
CA CYS A 101 -7.19 -10.45 3.78
C CYS A 101 -8.69 -10.20 3.93
N GLY A 102 -9.08 -9.09 4.56
CA GLY A 102 -10.49 -8.68 4.68
C GLY A 102 -11.18 -8.50 3.33
N LYS A 103 -10.50 -7.88 2.35
CA LYS A 103 -11.00 -7.78 0.96
C LYS A 103 -11.15 -9.14 0.30
N GLY A 104 -10.19 -10.05 0.50
CA GLY A 104 -10.25 -11.42 0.01
C GLY A 104 -11.48 -12.16 0.54
N ILE A 105 -11.72 -12.09 1.85
CA ILE A 105 -12.90 -12.68 2.50
C ILE A 105 -14.18 -12.05 1.92
N ALA A 106 -14.21 -10.71 1.80
CA ALA A 106 -15.37 -9.98 1.26
C ALA A 106 -15.74 -10.44 -0.15
N VAL A 107 -14.74 -10.63 -1.03
CA VAL A 107 -14.96 -11.12 -2.40
C VAL A 107 -15.42 -12.57 -2.41
N SER A 108 -14.84 -13.43 -1.59
CA SER A 108 -15.22 -14.85 -1.50
C SER A 108 -16.63 -15.10 -0.91
N LEU A 109 -17.24 -14.10 -0.28
CA LEU A 109 -18.62 -14.18 0.20
C LEU A 109 -19.68 -13.96 -0.90
N THR A 110 -19.36 -13.18 -1.93
CA THR A 110 -20.33 -12.71 -2.94
C THR A 110 -20.05 -13.20 -4.36
N ASN A 111 -18.99 -13.99 -4.53
CA ASN A 111 -18.56 -14.52 -5.81
C ASN A 111 -18.25 -16.02 -5.70
N ASP A 112 -18.74 -16.83 -6.65
CA ASP A 112 -18.71 -18.30 -6.57
C ASP A 112 -17.35 -18.96 -6.89
N GLY A 113 -16.40 -18.21 -7.44
CA GLY A 113 -15.08 -18.69 -7.86
C GLY A 113 -14.00 -18.53 -6.78
N ARG A 114 -12.81 -19.04 -7.06
CA ARG A 114 -11.66 -18.92 -6.16
C ARG A 114 -10.93 -17.61 -6.46
N LEU A 115 -10.27 -17.01 -5.47
CA LEU A 115 -9.51 -15.77 -5.67
C LEU A 115 -8.49 -15.83 -6.83
N PRO A 116 -7.75 -16.93 -7.05
CA PRO A 116 -6.86 -17.06 -8.21
C PRO A 116 -7.57 -16.89 -9.57
N ASP A 117 -8.85 -17.27 -9.65
CA ASP A 117 -9.65 -17.13 -10.88
C ASP A 117 -9.96 -15.65 -11.18
N TYR A 118 -9.77 -14.75 -10.19
CA TYR A 118 -9.96 -13.30 -10.29
C TYR A 118 -8.65 -12.50 -10.37
N MET A 119 -7.51 -13.18 -10.55
CA MET A 119 -6.22 -12.52 -10.71
C MET A 119 -6.21 -11.56 -11.92
N GLY A 120 -5.70 -10.36 -11.73
CA GLY A 120 -5.61 -9.31 -12.76
C GLY A 120 -6.61 -8.16 -12.58
N VAL A 121 -6.81 -7.39 -13.65
CA VAL A 121 -7.59 -6.15 -13.65
C VAL A 121 -9.03 -6.42 -14.08
N ASP A 122 -9.98 -5.91 -13.29
CA ASP A 122 -11.43 -5.96 -13.52
C ASP A 122 -11.98 -7.39 -13.76
N LYS A 123 -11.42 -8.37 -13.04
CA LYS A 123 -11.82 -9.79 -13.10
C LYS A 123 -12.77 -10.23 -11.99
N VAL A 124 -12.92 -9.44 -10.92
CA VAL A 124 -13.87 -9.70 -9.83
C VAL A 124 -15.29 -9.33 -10.30
N PRO A 125 -16.23 -10.28 -10.47
CA PRO A 125 -17.53 -10.01 -11.10
C PRO A 125 -18.46 -9.10 -10.28
N ASN A 126 -18.66 -9.42 -9.00
CA ASN A 126 -19.57 -8.72 -8.10
C ASN A 126 -18.80 -8.00 -6.99
N ALA A 127 -19.37 -6.91 -6.48
CA ALA A 127 -18.86 -6.23 -5.30
C ALA A 127 -18.70 -7.21 -4.13
N GLY A 128 -17.59 -7.11 -3.40
CA GLY A 128 -17.41 -7.84 -2.15
C GLY A 128 -18.49 -7.48 -1.12
N ALA A 129 -18.62 -8.33 -0.11
CA ALA A 129 -19.44 -8.05 1.07
C ALA A 129 -19.03 -6.71 1.72
N PRO A 130 -19.93 -6.04 2.47
CA PRO A 130 -19.60 -4.79 3.16
C PRO A 130 -18.33 -4.91 4.01
N LEU A 131 -17.38 -4.01 3.76
CA LEU A 131 -16.08 -3.97 4.42
C LEU A 131 -15.84 -2.56 4.98
N ILE A 132 -15.47 -2.49 6.25
CA ILE A 132 -14.92 -1.30 6.91
C ILE A 132 -13.42 -1.54 7.12
N ALA A 133 -12.58 -0.64 6.61
CA ALA A 133 -11.13 -0.73 6.75
C ALA A 133 -10.60 0.31 7.73
N ILE A 134 -9.74 -0.13 8.67
CA ILE A 134 -9.15 0.69 9.73
C ILE A 134 -7.63 0.50 9.68
N PRO A 135 -6.89 1.34 8.93
CA PRO A 135 -5.44 1.22 8.83
C PRO A 135 -4.77 1.57 10.16
N THR A 136 -3.72 0.83 10.51
CA THR A 136 -2.85 1.11 11.67
C THR A 136 -1.45 1.58 11.26
N THR A 137 -1.20 1.70 9.95
CA THR A 137 0.08 2.15 9.39
C THR A 137 -0.13 3.23 8.34
N GLY A 138 0.67 4.30 8.34
CA GLY A 138 0.68 5.31 7.28
C GLY A 138 1.53 4.89 6.09
N GLY A 139 1.05 3.89 5.33
CA GLY A 139 1.84 3.20 4.31
C GLY A 139 1.09 2.81 3.04
N THR A 140 0.56 1.59 3.01
CA THR A 140 0.06 0.93 1.80
C THR A 140 -1.16 1.61 1.17
N GLY A 141 -1.91 2.39 1.95
CA GLY A 141 -3.18 2.98 1.52
C GLY A 141 -4.26 1.94 1.19
N SER A 142 -4.10 0.68 1.64
CA SER A 142 -4.99 -0.41 1.22
C SER A 142 -6.46 -0.14 1.57
N GLU A 143 -6.74 0.58 2.65
CA GLU A 143 -8.10 0.99 3.05
C GLU A 143 -8.87 1.76 1.96
N VAL A 144 -8.17 2.40 1.02
CA VAL A 144 -8.75 3.19 -0.07
C VAL A 144 -8.42 2.66 -1.47
N THR A 145 -7.70 1.54 -1.58
CA THR A 145 -7.33 0.96 -2.87
C THR A 145 -8.34 -0.07 -3.35
N LYS A 146 -8.47 -0.19 -4.67
CA LYS A 146 -9.22 -1.24 -5.34
C LYS A 146 -8.37 -2.49 -5.62
N VAL A 147 -7.27 -2.66 -4.87
CA VAL A 147 -6.28 -3.71 -5.04
C VAL A 147 -6.27 -4.60 -3.79
N SER A 148 -6.05 -5.89 -3.97
CA SER A 148 -5.75 -6.85 -2.90
C SER A 148 -4.70 -7.83 -3.40
N VAL A 149 -3.70 -8.11 -2.56
CA VAL A 149 -2.63 -9.06 -2.86
C VAL A 149 -2.67 -10.20 -1.84
N ILE A 150 -2.98 -11.40 -2.32
CA ILE A 150 -3.05 -12.62 -1.51
C ILE A 150 -2.03 -13.63 -2.03
N THR A 151 -1.28 -14.29 -1.15
CA THR A 151 -0.30 -15.31 -1.52
C THR A 151 -0.99 -16.68 -1.68
N ASP A 152 -0.83 -17.29 -2.86
CA ASP A 152 -1.09 -18.71 -3.07
C ASP A 152 0.19 -19.49 -2.76
N THR A 153 0.23 -20.10 -1.57
CA THR A 153 1.40 -20.86 -1.09
C THR A 153 1.59 -22.17 -1.84
N ASP A 154 0.53 -22.75 -2.40
CA ASP A 154 0.61 -24.02 -3.15
C ASP A 154 1.17 -23.77 -4.55
N ALA A 155 0.78 -22.67 -5.19
CA ALA A 155 1.28 -22.26 -6.50
C ALA A 155 2.56 -21.40 -6.44
N ASN A 156 2.96 -20.94 -5.25
CA ASN A 156 4.03 -19.96 -5.02
C ASN A 156 3.86 -18.67 -5.87
N VAL A 157 2.63 -18.15 -5.92
CA VAL A 157 2.28 -16.96 -6.73
C VAL A 157 1.51 -15.94 -5.87
N LYS A 158 1.79 -14.65 -6.08
CA LYS A 158 0.98 -13.56 -5.51
C LYS A 158 -0.25 -13.33 -6.40
N VAL A 159 -1.42 -13.70 -5.89
CA VAL A 159 -2.74 -13.42 -6.48
C VAL A 159 -3.06 -11.94 -6.28
N MET A 160 -2.65 -11.12 -7.24
CA MET A 160 -2.98 -9.70 -7.27
C MET A 160 -4.30 -9.48 -8.02
N MET A 161 -5.30 -8.99 -7.31
CA MET A 161 -6.59 -8.59 -7.88
C MET A 161 -6.71 -7.08 -7.87
N SER A 162 -7.22 -6.49 -8.96
CA SER A 162 -7.51 -5.06 -9.04
C SER A 162 -8.89 -4.85 -9.64
N SER A 163 -9.86 -4.43 -8.85
CA SER A 163 -11.23 -4.19 -9.28
C SER A 163 -11.93 -3.23 -8.32
N PRO A 164 -12.75 -2.27 -8.78
CA PRO A 164 -13.60 -1.45 -7.90
C PRO A 164 -14.46 -2.26 -6.93
N ASN A 165 -14.74 -3.53 -7.26
CA ASN A 165 -15.46 -4.47 -6.40
C ASN A 165 -14.69 -4.89 -5.13
N LEU A 166 -13.41 -4.53 -5.00
CA LEU A 166 -12.57 -4.73 -3.81
C LEU A 166 -12.57 -3.53 -2.85
N LEU A 167 -13.17 -2.40 -3.23
CA LEU A 167 -13.15 -1.20 -2.40
C LEU A 167 -13.91 -1.44 -1.08
N ALA A 168 -13.32 -0.97 0.02
CA ALA A 168 -14.05 -0.85 1.26
C ALA A 168 -15.23 0.11 1.09
N ARG A 169 -16.31 -0.12 1.84
CA ARG A 169 -17.43 0.82 1.92
C ARG A 169 -17.04 2.04 2.73
N VAL A 170 -16.31 1.82 3.83
CA VAL A 170 -15.87 2.86 4.74
C VAL A 170 -14.40 2.66 5.08
N ALA A 171 -13.61 3.73 5.01
CA ALA A 171 -12.26 3.79 5.56
C ALA A 171 -12.24 4.72 6.79
N LEU A 172 -11.72 4.25 7.93
CA LEU A 172 -11.59 5.00 9.17
C LEU A 172 -10.11 5.24 9.49
N ILE A 173 -9.60 6.40 9.11
CA ILE A 173 -8.19 6.76 9.20
C ILE A 173 -7.94 7.46 10.54
N ASP A 174 -7.59 6.68 11.56
CA ASP A 174 -7.33 7.16 12.92
C ASP A 174 -5.83 7.22 13.25
N PRO A 175 -5.22 8.43 13.34
CA PRO A 175 -3.80 8.57 13.63
C PRO A 175 -3.38 8.01 14.98
N LEU A 176 -4.30 7.87 15.94
CA LEU A 176 -4.00 7.27 17.24
C LEU A 176 -3.60 5.80 17.13
N LEU A 177 -4.07 5.09 16.10
CA LEU A 177 -3.74 3.68 15.91
C LEU A 177 -2.36 3.46 15.29
N SER A 178 -1.70 4.52 14.81
CA SER A 178 -0.36 4.44 14.21
C SER A 178 0.78 4.77 15.17
N VAL A 179 0.48 5.34 16.35
CA VAL A 179 1.52 5.77 17.32
C VAL A 179 2.37 4.61 17.82
N THR A 180 1.82 3.39 17.83
CA THR A 180 2.49 2.15 18.23
C THR A 180 3.38 1.57 17.12
N THR A 181 3.35 2.13 15.91
CA THR A 181 4.18 1.66 14.78
C THR A 181 5.66 1.93 15.08
N PRO A 182 6.53 0.89 15.13
CA PRO A 182 7.96 1.08 15.40
C PRO A 182 8.64 2.00 14.38
N ALA A 183 9.71 2.68 14.77
CA ALA A 183 10.43 3.63 13.90
C ALA A 183 10.89 2.99 12.58
N LYS A 184 11.49 1.79 12.62
CA LYS A 184 11.93 1.06 11.42
C LYS A 184 10.78 0.79 10.44
N LEU A 185 9.63 0.37 10.97
CA LEU A 185 8.44 0.12 10.15
C LEU A 185 7.87 1.43 9.61
N THR A 186 7.86 2.50 10.43
CA THR A 186 7.43 3.85 10.03
C THR A 186 8.23 4.38 8.84
N ALA A 187 9.56 4.23 8.87
CA ALA A 187 10.42 4.61 7.74
C ALA A 187 10.07 3.79 6.48
N ALA A 188 10.06 2.46 6.59
CA ALA A 188 9.81 1.59 5.45
C ALA A 188 8.44 1.82 4.80
N VAL A 189 7.37 1.93 5.59
CA VAL A 189 6.01 2.15 5.05
C VAL A 189 5.80 3.59 4.59
N GLY A 190 6.49 4.56 5.17
CA GLY A 190 6.43 5.95 4.72
C GLY A 190 7.12 6.17 3.38
N VAL A 191 8.27 5.52 3.16
CA VAL A 191 8.96 5.52 1.86
C VAL A 191 8.15 4.76 0.81
N ASP A 192 7.46 3.69 1.21
CA ASP A 192 6.50 2.98 0.36
C ASP A 192 5.37 3.91 -0.11
N ALA A 193 4.74 4.65 0.82
CA ALA A 193 3.73 5.65 0.50
C ALA A 193 4.25 6.75 -0.44
N LEU A 194 5.47 7.24 -0.22
CA LEU A 194 6.10 8.21 -1.12
C LEU A 194 6.33 7.62 -2.52
N THR A 195 6.78 6.37 -2.59
CA THR A 195 6.98 5.63 -3.84
C THR A 195 5.64 5.50 -4.59
N HIS A 196 4.57 5.12 -3.91
CA HIS A 196 3.22 5.09 -4.50
C HIS A 196 2.85 6.43 -5.13
N ALA A 197 3.04 7.53 -4.41
CA ALA A 197 2.69 8.86 -4.91
C ALA A 197 3.56 9.28 -6.11
N ILE A 198 4.89 9.05 -6.05
CA ILE A 198 5.81 9.34 -7.16
C ILE A 198 5.42 8.53 -8.39
N GLU A 199 5.24 7.21 -8.26
CA GLU A 199 4.92 6.34 -9.40
C GLU A 199 3.52 6.61 -9.97
N ALA A 200 2.55 6.89 -9.11
CA ALA A 200 1.20 7.30 -9.52
C ALA A 200 1.25 8.58 -10.36
N TYR A 201 2.15 9.52 -10.01
CA TYR A 201 2.34 10.75 -10.75
C TYR A 201 3.07 10.50 -12.07
N ILE A 202 4.17 9.76 -12.11
CA ILE A 202 4.92 9.60 -13.37
C ILE A 202 4.29 8.59 -14.34
N SER A 203 3.30 7.81 -13.89
CA SER A 203 2.65 6.77 -14.68
C SER A 203 2.01 7.29 -15.98
N LYS A 204 2.11 6.49 -17.04
CA LYS A 204 1.39 6.71 -18.32
C LYS A 204 -0.13 6.65 -18.20
N ARG A 205 -0.65 6.15 -17.07
CA ARG A 205 -2.10 6.15 -16.76
C ARG A 205 -2.51 7.31 -15.83
N ALA A 206 -1.58 8.20 -15.50
CA ALA A 206 -1.86 9.41 -14.74
C ALA A 206 -2.90 10.29 -15.45
N ASN A 207 -3.67 11.01 -14.65
CA ASN A 207 -4.70 11.95 -15.10
C ASN A 207 -4.82 13.10 -14.08
N PRO A 208 -5.48 14.22 -14.42
CA PRO A 208 -5.50 15.39 -13.54
C PRO A 208 -6.00 15.15 -12.10
N ILE A 209 -6.89 14.17 -11.89
CA ILE A 209 -7.36 13.81 -10.54
C ILE A 209 -6.23 13.12 -9.76
N THR A 210 -5.61 12.08 -10.34
CA THR A 210 -4.50 11.37 -9.69
C THR A 210 -3.27 12.26 -9.53
N ASP A 211 -3.06 13.22 -10.43
CA ASP A 211 -1.97 14.18 -10.36
C ASP A 211 -2.07 15.09 -9.15
N GLY A 212 -3.25 15.67 -8.92
CA GLY A 212 -3.51 16.50 -7.74
C GLY A 212 -3.34 15.72 -6.44
N LEU A 213 -3.85 14.48 -6.40
CA LEU A 213 -3.68 13.59 -5.23
C LEU A 213 -2.21 13.24 -5.00
N ALA A 214 -1.50 12.79 -6.03
CA ALA A 214 -0.12 12.34 -5.93
C ALA A 214 0.82 13.46 -5.47
N LEU A 215 0.73 14.66 -6.08
CA LEU A 215 1.55 15.80 -5.65
C LEU A 215 1.23 16.24 -4.22
N HIS A 216 -0.05 16.19 -3.82
CA HIS A 216 -0.41 16.51 -2.45
C HIS A 216 0.14 15.48 -1.45
N ALA A 217 0.05 14.19 -1.78
CA ALA A 217 0.63 13.11 -0.97
C ALA A 217 2.16 13.25 -0.86
N ILE A 218 2.87 13.52 -1.95
CA ILE A 218 4.33 13.78 -1.94
C ILE A 218 4.66 14.89 -0.95
N ARG A 219 3.91 16.00 -0.98
CA ARG A 219 4.11 17.13 -0.07
C ARG A 219 3.92 16.74 1.39
N MET A 220 2.80 16.08 1.70
CA MET A 220 2.48 15.67 3.08
C MET A 220 3.51 14.68 3.62
N ILE A 221 3.84 13.64 2.84
CA ILE A 221 4.73 12.56 3.27
C ILE A 221 6.17 13.10 3.44
N SER A 222 6.69 13.83 2.45
CA SER A 222 8.06 14.36 2.52
C SER A 222 8.25 15.38 3.65
N ALA A 223 7.21 16.13 4.02
CA ALA A 223 7.23 17.09 5.11
C ALA A 223 7.12 16.45 6.51
N SER A 224 6.49 15.28 6.63
CA SER A 224 6.13 14.68 7.94
C SER A 224 6.90 13.41 8.29
N LEU A 225 7.40 12.65 7.32
CA LEU A 225 8.02 11.32 7.56
C LEU A 225 9.17 11.37 8.56
N ARG A 226 10.07 12.37 8.45
CA ARG A 226 11.20 12.53 9.37
C ARG A 226 10.74 12.68 10.82
N GLN A 227 9.68 13.46 11.06
CA GLN A 227 9.15 13.70 12.39
C GLN A 227 8.41 12.48 12.94
N ALA A 228 7.64 11.78 12.09
CA ALA A 228 6.97 10.54 12.48
C ALA A 228 7.95 9.40 12.80
N TRP A 229 9.09 9.37 12.11
CA TRP A 229 10.17 8.40 12.34
C TRP A 229 10.96 8.73 13.62
N ALA A 230 11.37 9.99 13.80
CA ALA A 230 12.17 10.41 14.94
C ALA A 230 11.40 10.42 16.26
N ASP A 231 10.11 10.78 16.22
CA ASP A 231 9.20 10.76 17.36
C ASP A 231 7.88 10.11 16.97
N GLY A 232 7.75 8.82 17.30
CA GLY A 232 6.54 8.04 17.01
C GLY A 232 5.28 8.53 17.73
N SER A 233 5.41 9.40 18.73
CA SER A 233 4.29 10.01 19.46
C SER A 233 3.83 11.34 18.87
N ASN A 234 4.55 11.89 17.88
CA ASN A 234 4.19 13.14 17.21
C ASN A 234 2.89 12.97 16.40
N LEU A 235 1.76 13.30 17.03
CA LEU A 235 0.44 13.06 16.46
C LEU A 235 0.20 13.83 15.16
N TRP A 236 0.75 15.04 15.01
CA TRP A 236 0.67 15.78 13.76
C TRP A 236 1.35 14.99 12.63
N ALA A 237 2.59 14.54 12.85
CA ALA A 237 3.33 13.80 11.84
C ALA A 237 2.68 12.46 11.50
N ARG A 238 2.13 11.75 12.51
CA ARG A 238 1.34 10.54 12.31
C ARG A 238 0.08 10.79 11.48
N THR A 239 -0.62 11.89 11.74
CA THR A 239 -1.81 12.30 10.97
C THR A 239 -1.48 12.59 9.52
N GLU A 240 -0.45 13.40 9.27
CA GLU A 240 0.00 13.74 7.92
C GLU A 240 0.47 12.50 7.15
N MET A 241 1.20 11.58 7.81
CA MET A 241 1.63 10.33 7.20
C MET A 241 0.47 9.40 6.84
N MET A 242 -0.51 9.23 7.73
CA MET A 242 -1.67 8.37 7.43
C MET A 242 -2.52 8.95 6.30
N LEU A 243 -2.83 10.25 6.36
CA LEU A 243 -3.59 10.90 5.29
C LEU A 243 -2.81 10.93 3.97
N GLY A 244 -1.52 11.24 4.00
CA GLY A 244 -0.65 11.22 2.84
C GLY A 244 -0.60 9.84 2.18
N ALA A 245 -0.49 8.77 2.97
CA ALA A 245 -0.55 7.40 2.50
C ALA A 245 -1.90 7.03 1.86
N SER A 246 -3.03 7.43 2.48
CA SER A 246 -4.35 7.20 1.89
C SER A 246 -4.53 7.99 0.58
N ILE A 247 -4.08 9.24 0.53
CA ILE A 247 -4.15 10.07 -0.69
C ILE A 247 -3.26 9.45 -1.80
N ALA A 248 -2.06 8.97 -1.46
CA ALA A 248 -1.22 8.20 -2.38
C ALA A 248 -1.94 6.93 -2.86
N GLY A 249 -2.60 6.22 -1.94
CA GLY A 249 -3.47 5.07 -2.19
C GLY A 249 -4.54 5.34 -3.25
N MET A 250 -5.29 6.42 -3.07
CA MET A 250 -6.30 6.87 -4.04
C MET A 250 -5.69 7.23 -5.40
N ALA A 251 -4.48 7.81 -5.42
CA ALA A 251 -3.77 8.12 -6.66
C ALA A 251 -3.35 6.85 -7.41
N PHE A 252 -2.50 6.00 -6.81
CA PHE A 252 -1.93 4.83 -7.49
C PHE A 252 -2.99 3.76 -7.78
N SER A 253 -4.04 3.65 -6.98
CA SER A 253 -5.18 2.78 -7.28
C SER A 253 -5.78 3.14 -8.66
N ASN A 254 -5.76 4.41 -9.04
CA ASN A 254 -6.39 4.91 -10.26
C ASN A 254 -5.43 5.25 -11.42
N SER A 255 -4.13 5.43 -11.17
CA SER A 255 -3.10 5.61 -12.20
C SER A 255 -2.08 4.45 -12.25
N SER A 256 -2.26 3.41 -11.45
CA SER A 256 -1.29 2.32 -11.28
C SER A 256 0.08 2.79 -10.76
N VAL A 257 0.96 1.82 -10.56
CA VAL A 257 2.37 2.01 -10.20
C VAL A 257 3.25 1.70 -11.43
N ALA A 258 4.56 1.90 -11.31
CA ALA A 258 5.49 1.85 -12.43
C ALA A 258 6.65 0.88 -12.18
N LEU A 259 7.90 1.33 -12.40
CA LEU A 259 9.10 0.50 -12.43
C LEU A 259 9.53 -0.01 -11.04
N VAL A 260 9.45 0.81 -9.98
CA VAL A 260 9.84 0.44 -8.61
C VAL A 260 9.02 -0.75 -8.14
N HIS A 261 7.69 -0.64 -8.20
CA HIS A 261 6.81 -1.75 -7.80
C HIS A 261 6.93 -2.97 -8.73
N GLY A 262 7.24 -2.77 -10.01
CA GLY A 262 7.54 -3.87 -10.92
C GLY A 262 8.76 -4.68 -10.45
N MET A 263 9.83 -3.98 -10.05
CA MET A 263 11.09 -4.56 -9.62
C MET A 263 11.10 -5.04 -8.16
N SER A 264 10.28 -4.46 -7.28
CA SER A 264 10.29 -4.81 -5.86
C SER A 264 9.61 -6.14 -5.58
N ARG A 265 8.61 -6.53 -6.38
CA ARG A 265 7.87 -7.78 -6.21
C ARG A 265 8.76 -9.02 -6.32
N PRO A 266 9.63 -9.16 -7.35
CA PRO A 266 10.60 -10.25 -7.39
C PRO A 266 11.55 -10.26 -6.19
N ILE A 267 12.04 -9.12 -5.70
CA ILE A 267 12.91 -9.10 -4.50
C ILE A 267 12.20 -9.75 -3.31
N GLY A 268 10.95 -9.36 -3.06
CA GLY A 268 10.16 -9.93 -1.96
C GLY A 268 9.87 -11.43 -2.15
N ALA A 269 9.63 -11.88 -3.39
CA ALA A 269 9.34 -13.29 -3.69
C ALA A 269 10.56 -14.21 -3.55
N TYR A 270 11.74 -13.78 -4.01
CA TYR A 270 12.95 -14.60 -4.03
C TYR A 270 13.73 -14.56 -2.71
N PHE A 271 13.67 -13.43 -1.99
CA PHE A 271 14.51 -13.20 -0.81
C PHE A 271 13.74 -12.90 0.47
N HIS A 272 12.40 -13.01 0.44
CA HIS A 272 11.53 -12.78 1.61
C HIS A 272 11.72 -11.41 2.27
N VAL A 273 12.05 -10.40 1.47
CA VAL A 273 12.19 -9.01 1.93
C VAL A 273 10.82 -8.35 1.98
N HIS A 274 10.54 -7.68 3.09
CA HIS A 274 9.29 -6.94 3.26
C HIS A 274 9.09 -5.87 2.17
N HIS A 275 7.84 -5.66 1.73
CA HIS A 275 7.52 -4.87 0.53
C HIS A 275 8.07 -3.43 0.55
N GLY A 276 7.79 -2.66 1.61
CA GLY A 276 8.26 -1.27 1.70
C GLY A 276 9.79 -1.13 1.69
N LEU A 277 10.50 -2.13 2.22
CA LEU A 277 11.96 -2.18 2.17
C LEU A 277 12.44 -2.43 0.74
N SER A 278 11.81 -3.38 0.03
CA SER A 278 12.10 -3.66 -1.38
C SER A 278 11.87 -2.44 -2.28
N ASN A 279 10.81 -1.65 -2.04
CA ASN A 279 10.58 -0.40 -2.77
C ASN A 279 11.66 0.65 -2.46
N SER A 280 12.03 0.80 -1.19
CA SER A 280 12.99 1.84 -0.77
C SER A 280 14.37 1.69 -1.40
N VAL A 281 14.90 0.45 -1.52
CA VAL A 281 16.24 0.20 -2.07
C VAL A 281 16.31 0.40 -3.58
N LEU A 282 15.15 0.44 -4.25
CA LEU A 282 15.02 0.60 -5.70
C LEU A 282 14.69 2.02 -6.14
N LEU A 283 14.08 2.81 -5.24
CA LEU A 283 13.43 4.08 -5.58
C LEU A 283 14.35 5.04 -6.34
N LEU A 284 15.56 5.29 -5.82
CA LEU A 284 16.45 6.31 -6.39
C LEU A 284 16.92 5.96 -7.80
N GLU A 285 17.36 4.71 -8.03
CA GLU A 285 17.84 4.28 -9.34
C GLU A 285 16.70 4.18 -10.36
N ALA A 286 15.51 3.75 -9.94
CA ALA A 286 14.33 3.77 -10.80
C ALA A 286 13.94 5.22 -11.17
N MET A 287 14.00 6.18 -10.25
CA MET A 287 13.77 7.59 -10.54
C MET A 287 14.77 8.13 -11.57
N ARG A 288 16.08 7.84 -11.40
CA ARG A 288 17.14 8.20 -12.35
C ARG A 288 16.86 7.65 -13.74
N TYR A 289 16.42 6.40 -13.82
CA TYR A 289 16.06 5.77 -15.09
C TYR A 289 14.86 6.47 -15.74
N SER A 290 13.83 6.75 -14.96
CA SER A 290 12.54 7.27 -15.42
C SER A 290 12.54 8.75 -15.80
N ALA A 291 13.38 9.56 -15.16
CA ALA A 291 13.41 11.03 -15.31
C ALA A 291 13.50 11.53 -16.76
N PRO A 292 14.37 10.99 -17.64
CA PRO A 292 14.42 11.39 -19.04
C PRO A 292 13.11 11.19 -19.83
N GLY A 293 12.21 10.32 -19.36
CA GLY A 293 10.92 10.08 -19.99
C GLY A 293 9.82 11.09 -19.62
N ALA A 294 9.98 11.85 -18.53
CA ALA A 294 9.01 12.85 -18.06
C ALA A 294 9.67 13.91 -17.14
N PRO A 295 10.67 14.66 -17.62
CA PRO A 295 11.50 15.49 -16.75
C PRO A 295 10.73 16.62 -16.05
N GLU A 296 9.69 17.16 -16.69
CA GLU A 296 8.81 18.18 -16.09
C GLU A 296 8.08 17.61 -14.87
N ARG A 297 7.59 16.37 -14.95
CA ARG A 297 6.92 15.72 -13.81
C ARG A 297 7.87 15.50 -12.65
N PHE A 298 9.14 15.20 -12.91
CA PHE A 298 10.14 15.09 -11.85
C PHE A 298 10.51 16.46 -11.25
N ALA A 299 10.52 17.54 -12.04
CA ALA A 299 10.63 18.89 -11.50
C ALA A 299 9.44 19.24 -10.58
N ASP A 300 8.22 18.83 -10.94
CA ASP A 300 7.04 19.01 -10.08
C ASP A 300 7.13 18.21 -8.77
N ILE A 301 7.73 17.00 -8.81
CA ILE A 301 8.04 16.23 -7.60
C ILE A 301 9.01 17.03 -6.70
N ALA A 302 10.06 17.65 -7.26
CA ALA A 302 10.98 18.48 -6.50
C ALA A 302 10.26 19.64 -5.82
N CYS A 303 9.41 20.37 -6.57
CA CYS A 303 8.56 21.44 -6.02
C CYS A 303 7.67 20.92 -4.87
N ALA A 304 7.04 19.76 -5.05
CA ALA A 304 6.15 19.17 -4.05
C ALA A 304 6.89 18.77 -2.77
N MET A 305 8.16 18.36 -2.88
CA MET A 305 9.05 18.07 -1.74
C MET A 305 9.65 19.34 -1.10
N GLY A 306 9.34 20.53 -1.61
CA GLY A 306 9.79 21.82 -1.07
C GLY A 306 11.12 22.34 -1.64
N GLU A 307 11.60 21.78 -2.76
CA GLU A 307 12.80 22.25 -3.42
C GLU A 307 12.54 23.45 -4.33
N GLU A 308 13.51 24.36 -4.44
CA GLU A 308 13.46 25.47 -5.40
C GLU A 308 13.92 25.03 -6.80
N VAL A 309 13.07 25.26 -7.79
CA VAL A 309 13.27 24.78 -9.17
C VAL A 309 13.21 25.89 -10.22
N ASP A 310 12.94 27.14 -9.81
CA ASP A 310 12.79 28.27 -10.72
C ASP A 310 14.07 28.57 -11.53
N GLY A 311 13.88 28.85 -12.82
CA GLY A 311 14.96 29.17 -13.77
C GLY A 311 15.84 27.97 -14.19
N ARG A 312 15.53 26.75 -13.73
CA ARG A 312 16.23 25.53 -14.11
C ARG A 312 15.61 24.87 -15.34
N SER A 313 16.40 24.06 -16.06
CA SER A 313 15.84 23.14 -17.05
C SER A 313 15.03 22.04 -16.34
N PRO A 314 14.02 21.44 -17.00
CA PRO A 314 13.25 20.32 -16.43
C PRO A 314 14.13 19.19 -15.88
N MET A 315 15.22 18.84 -16.58
CA MET A 315 16.18 17.83 -16.10
C MET A 315 16.92 18.25 -14.83
N SER A 316 17.31 19.52 -14.71
CA SER A 316 17.93 19.99 -13.46
C SER A 316 16.93 20.00 -12.29
N GLY A 317 15.64 20.22 -12.57
CA GLY A 317 14.57 20.01 -11.59
C GLY A 317 14.40 18.54 -11.20
N ALA A 318 14.47 17.63 -12.17
CA ALA A 318 14.47 16.20 -11.90
C ALA A 318 15.65 15.77 -11.01
N ASP A 319 16.84 16.31 -11.24
CA ASP A 319 18.01 16.09 -10.38
C ASP A 319 17.77 16.53 -8.94
N ARG A 320 17.08 17.67 -8.73
CA ARG A 320 16.68 18.13 -7.40
C ARG A 320 15.71 17.17 -6.70
N ALA A 321 14.75 16.59 -7.42
CA ALA A 321 13.86 15.58 -6.85
C ALA A 321 14.66 14.36 -6.36
N MET A 322 15.63 13.89 -7.16
CA MET A 322 16.48 12.76 -6.80
C MET A 322 17.36 13.09 -5.57
N ASP A 323 17.91 14.30 -5.50
CA ASP A 323 18.67 14.75 -4.33
C ASP A 323 17.78 14.83 -3.07
N ALA A 324 16.54 15.31 -3.20
CA ALA A 324 15.60 15.41 -2.09
C ALA A 324 15.16 14.04 -1.55
N VAL A 325 14.87 13.10 -2.47
CA VAL A 325 14.57 11.71 -2.10
C VAL A 325 15.78 11.04 -1.45
N ALA A 326 16.99 11.20 -2.02
CA ALA A 326 18.21 10.63 -1.44
C ALA A 326 18.47 11.15 -0.01
N ARG A 327 18.27 12.46 0.22
CA ARG A 327 18.34 13.04 1.57
C ARG A 327 17.30 12.42 2.51
N LEU A 328 16.04 12.32 2.07
CA LEU A 328 14.98 11.75 2.90
C LEU A 328 15.26 10.28 3.28
N LEU A 329 15.71 9.46 2.33
CA LEU A 329 16.06 8.07 2.59
C LEU A 329 17.20 7.95 3.62
N ALA A 330 18.22 8.80 3.51
CA ALA A 330 19.32 8.86 4.48
C ALA A 330 18.85 9.33 5.87
N ASP A 331 18.01 10.36 5.92
CA ASP A 331 17.53 10.96 7.17
C ASP A 331 16.68 10.00 8.01
N VAL A 332 15.98 9.05 7.36
CA VAL A 332 15.18 8.02 8.06
C VAL A 332 15.87 6.65 8.09
N GLU A 333 17.18 6.64 7.83
CA GLU A 333 18.07 5.48 7.93
C GLU A 333 17.61 4.28 7.07
N MET A 334 17.13 4.53 5.85
CA MET A 334 16.84 3.44 4.92
C MET A 334 18.14 2.76 4.47
N PRO A 335 18.22 1.42 4.56
CA PRO A 335 19.40 0.69 4.12
C PRO A 335 19.48 0.64 2.59
N ARG A 336 20.67 0.31 2.08
CA ARG A 336 20.91 -0.07 0.68
C ARG A 336 20.63 -1.55 0.48
N LEU A 337 20.53 -1.99 -0.78
CA LEU A 337 20.26 -3.39 -1.12
C LEU A 337 21.33 -4.36 -0.56
N GLY A 338 22.61 -3.97 -0.57
CA GLY A 338 23.68 -4.78 0.04
C GLY A 338 23.61 -4.91 1.57
N GLU A 339 22.76 -4.12 2.24
CA GLU A 339 22.67 -4.04 3.71
C GLU A 339 21.45 -4.78 4.28
N ILE A 340 20.57 -5.32 3.42
CA ILE A 340 19.33 -5.99 3.85
C ILE A 340 19.44 -7.51 3.99
N GLY A 341 20.67 -8.05 3.97
CA GLY A 341 20.94 -9.46 4.28
C GLY A 341 20.71 -10.44 3.13
N ILE A 342 20.61 -9.96 1.89
CA ILE A 342 20.55 -10.83 0.70
C ILE A 342 21.98 -11.30 0.37
N ASP A 343 22.13 -12.58 0.05
CA ASP A 343 23.39 -13.12 -0.47
C ASP A 343 23.64 -12.61 -1.90
N ARG A 344 24.85 -12.09 -2.15
CA ARG A 344 25.17 -11.43 -3.42
C ARG A 344 25.15 -12.41 -4.60
N ASP A 345 25.68 -13.62 -4.42
CA ASP A 345 25.76 -14.60 -5.50
C ASP A 345 24.36 -15.11 -5.86
N ALA A 346 23.50 -15.34 -4.85
CA ALA A 346 22.09 -15.67 -5.06
C ALA A 346 21.33 -14.53 -5.75
N PHE A 347 21.61 -13.27 -5.38
CA PHE A 347 21.02 -12.10 -6.03
C PHE A 347 21.42 -12.01 -7.51
N ASP A 348 22.73 -12.06 -7.80
CA ASP A 348 23.27 -11.98 -9.16
C ASP A 348 22.74 -13.12 -10.05
N ALA A 349 22.57 -14.33 -9.49
CA ALA A 349 21.98 -15.47 -10.19
C ALA A 349 20.48 -15.30 -10.51
N ALA A 350 19.73 -14.61 -9.65
CA ALA A 350 18.29 -14.39 -9.84
C ALA A 350 17.97 -13.24 -10.81
N LEU A 351 18.92 -12.34 -11.10
CA LEU A 351 18.70 -11.13 -11.91
C LEU A 351 17.95 -11.35 -13.24
N PRO A 352 18.31 -12.35 -14.08
CA PRO A 352 17.63 -12.53 -15.36
C PRO A 352 16.14 -12.85 -15.17
N GLN A 353 15.83 -13.77 -14.26
CA GLN A 353 14.45 -14.17 -14.01
C GLN A 353 13.67 -13.06 -13.30
N MET A 354 14.27 -12.37 -12.33
CA MET A 354 13.64 -11.22 -11.67
C MET A 354 13.32 -10.09 -12.65
N ALA A 355 14.12 -9.90 -13.70
CA ALA A 355 13.83 -8.90 -14.74
C ALA A 355 12.61 -9.29 -15.59
N GLU A 356 12.52 -10.56 -15.99
CA GLU A 356 11.35 -11.09 -16.71
C GLU A 356 10.08 -11.05 -15.84
N ASP A 357 10.18 -11.46 -14.58
CA ASP A 357 9.06 -11.42 -13.62
C ASP A 357 8.59 -9.97 -13.39
N ALA A 358 9.51 -9.01 -13.31
CA ALA A 358 9.19 -7.59 -13.20
C ALA A 358 8.40 -7.10 -14.42
N LEU A 359 8.82 -7.44 -15.65
CA LEU A 359 8.11 -7.10 -16.88
C LEU A 359 6.73 -7.78 -16.95
N ALA A 360 6.66 -9.06 -16.58
CA ALA A 360 5.43 -9.85 -16.58
C ALA A 360 4.37 -9.29 -15.62
N SER A 361 4.78 -8.60 -14.55
CA SER A 361 3.86 -7.90 -13.65
C SER A 361 3.06 -6.78 -14.32
N GLY A 362 3.53 -6.27 -15.47
CA GLY A 362 2.88 -5.22 -16.26
C GLY A 362 3.03 -3.81 -15.71
N SER A 363 3.48 -3.61 -14.47
CA SER A 363 3.72 -2.27 -13.92
C SER A 363 4.82 -1.48 -14.66
N PRO A 364 5.96 -2.08 -15.07
CA PRO A 364 6.98 -1.37 -15.84
C PRO A 364 6.46 -0.75 -17.14
N ALA A 365 5.41 -1.32 -17.76
CA ALA A 365 4.82 -0.79 -18.97
C ALA A 365 4.15 0.59 -18.78
N ASN A 366 3.81 0.95 -17.53
CA ASN A 366 3.27 2.26 -17.18
C ASN A 366 4.37 3.30 -16.96
N ASN A 367 5.64 2.93 -16.92
CA ASN A 367 6.74 3.86 -16.69
C ASN A 367 6.89 4.84 -17.88
N PRO A 368 7.20 6.14 -17.65
CA PRO A 368 7.32 7.11 -18.74
C PRO A 368 8.40 6.70 -19.75
N ARG A 369 9.52 6.15 -19.25
CA ARG A 369 10.56 5.49 -20.06
C ARG A 369 10.40 3.97 -20.00
N GLN A 370 10.19 3.31 -21.14
CA GLN A 370 10.04 1.85 -21.15
C GLN A 370 11.36 1.14 -20.91
N ALA A 371 11.37 0.23 -19.93
CA ALA A 371 12.50 -0.60 -19.59
C ALA A 371 12.48 -1.93 -20.34
N THR A 372 13.64 -2.35 -20.83
CA THR A 372 13.91 -3.72 -21.29
C THR A 372 14.35 -4.61 -20.13
N ALA A 373 14.37 -5.94 -20.31
CA ALA A 373 14.92 -6.84 -19.29
C ALA A 373 16.39 -6.49 -18.96
N ASP A 374 17.19 -6.18 -19.97
CA ASP A 374 18.58 -5.72 -19.80
C ASP A 374 18.69 -4.41 -19.01
N ASP A 375 17.74 -3.47 -19.20
CA ASP A 375 17.69 -2.26 -18.37
C ASP A 375 17.42 -2.60 -16.92
N ILE A 376 16.45 -3.47 -16.65
CA ILE A 376 16.08 -3.88 -15.29
C ILE A 376 17.24 -4.60 -14.59
N VAL A 377 17.95 -5.50 -15.29
CA VAL A 377 19.17 -6.13 -14.77
C VAL A 377 20.23 -5.09 -14.42
N ARG A 378 20.45 -4.08 -15.28
CA ARG A 378 21.39 -3.00 -14.98
C ARG A 378 20.95 -2.18 -13.76
N LEU A 379 19.66 -1.93 -13.61
CA LEU A 379 19.12 -1.18 -12.47
C LEU A 379 19.30 -1.95 -11.16
N TYR A 380 18.97 -3.24 -11.12
CA TYR A 380 19.21 -4.06 -9.93
C TYR A 380 20.68 -4.03 -9.50
N ARG A 381 21.61 -4.12 -10.46
CA ARG A 381 23.06 -4.01 -10.18
C ARG A 381 23.48 -2.63 -9.67
N ALA A 382 22.80 -1.57 -10.10
CA ALA A 382 23.06 -0.21 -9.63
C ALA A 382 22.50 0.06 -8.23
N CYS A 383 21.47 -0.69 -7.80
CA CYS A 383 20.90 -0.60 -6.45
C CYS A 383 21.74 -1.28 -5.37
N TRP A 384 22.62 -2.20 -5.75
CA TRP A 384 23.54 -2.89 -4.85
C TRP A 384 24.66 -1.96 -4.38
#